data_AF-A0A2G6Q7P2-F1
#
_entry.id   AF-A0A2G6Q7P2-F1
#
_cell.length_a   1.000
_cell.length_b   1.000
_cell.length_c   1.000
_cell.angle_alpha   90.00
_cell.angle_beta   90.00
_cell.angle_gamma   90.00
#
_symmetry.space_group_name_H-M   'P 1'
#
loop_
_entity.id
_entity.type
_entity.pdbx_description
1 polymer ?
#
loop_
_entity_poly.entity_id
_entity_poly.type
_entity_poly.pdbx_seq_one_letter_code
_entity_poly.pdbx_strand_id
1 'polypeptide(L)' 'MKKVEKVRIEVRQKIEGVNWEDCPVILDRDFEDMPKNYGERTAIINEKMEELADVYESRLRWNYYGSLQGNYVGVRY' A
#
# COMPACT_ATOMS: atom_id res chain seq x y z
N MET A 1 16.10 21.12 6.18
CA MET A 1 16.15 19.65 6.00
C MET A 1 14.72 19.15 5.85
N LYS A 2 14.35 18.50 4.73
CA LYS A 2 13.08 17.75 4.68
C LYS A 2 13.18 16.68 5.76
N LYS A 3 12.28 16.71 6.74
CA LYS A 3 12.26 15.67 7.78
C LYS A 3 11.75 14.41 7.10
N VAL A 4 12.64 13.45 6.91
CA VAL A 4 12.32 12.14 6.34
C VAL A 4 12.30 11.06 7.42
N GLU A 5 11.63 9.95 7.14
CA GLU A 5 11.56 8.76 7.97
C GLU A 5 11.50 7.48 7.12
N LYS A 6 11.83 6.37 7.76
CA LYS A 6 11.66 5.02 7.22
C LYS A 6 10.27 4.51 7.59
N VAL A 7 9.55 3.95 6.62
CA VAL A 7 8.27 3.28 6.87
C VAL A 7 8.22 1.91 6.20
N ARG A 8 7.64 0.94 6.89
CA ARG A 8 7.38 -0.39 6.35
C ARG A 8 5.91 -0.51 5.98
N ILE A 9 5.62 -1.09 4.82
CA ILE A 9 4.24 -1.39 4.41
C ILE A 9 4.10 -2.86 4.01
N GLU A 10 2.90 -3.39 4.22
CA GLU A 10 2.43 -4.68 3.69
C GLU A 10 1.34 -4.40 2.65
N VAL A 11 1.36 -5.12 1.52
CA VAL A 11 0.40 -5.00 0.43
C VAL A 11 -0.15 -6.37 0.10
N ARG A 12 -1.47 -6.45 -0.02
CA ARG A 12 -2.22 -7.64 -0.41
C ARG A 12 -2.95 -7.43 -1.72
N GLN A 13 -2.95 -8.46 -2.55
CA GLN A 13 -3.67 -8.47 -3.83
C GLN A 13 -5.05 -9.09 -3.66
N LYS A 14 -6.10 -8.44 -4.18
CA LYS A 14 -7.46 -8.96 -4.07
C LYS A 14 -7.64 -10.22 -4.90
N ILE A 15 -8.23 -11.24 -4.28
CA ILE A 15 -8.83 -12.38 -4.96
C ILE A 15 -10.36 -12.26 -4.81
N GLU A 16 -11.09 -12.40 -5.91
CA GLU A 16 -12.56 -12.33 -5.91
C GLU A 16 -13.17 -13.45 -5.06
N GLY A 17 -14.19 -13.11 -4.27
CA GLY A 17 -14.84 -14.05 -3.35
C GLY A 17 -14.04 -14.40 -2.09
N VAL A 18 -12.82 -13.89 -1.94
CA VAL A 18 -11.95 -14.15 -0.76
C VAL A 18 -11.87 -12.92 0.13
N ASN A 19 -11.88 -13.11 1.44
CA ASN A 19 -11.69 -11.99 2.39
C ASN A 19 -10.26 -11.43 2.28
N TRP A 20 -10.10 -10.13 2.57
CA TRP A 20 -8.78 -9.48 2.45
C TRP A 20 -7.71 -10.08 3.37
N GLU A 21 -8.09 -10.63 4.53
CA GLU A 21 -7.13 -11.27 5.45
C GLU A 21 -6.59 -12.60 4.92
N ASP A 22 -7.34 -13.25 4.04
CA ASP A 22 -6.97 -14.51 3.39
C ASP A 22 -6.32 -14.28 2.02
N CYS A 23 -6.27 -13.02 1.56
CA CYS A 23 -5.60 -12.65 0.32
C CYS A 23 -4.07 -12.64 0.48
N PRO A 24 -3.31 -13.01 -0.58
CA PRO A 24 -1.86 -13.10 -0.52
C PRO A 24 -1.20 -11.73 -0.30
N VAL A 25 -0.16 -11.73 0.52
CA VAL A 25 0.78 -10.60 0.62
C VAL A 25 1.73 -10.67 -0.57
N ILE A 26 1.72 -9.63 -1.40
CA ILE A 26 2.55 -9.53 -2.60
C ILE A 26 3.75 -8.58 -2.42
N LEU A 27 3.71 -7.73 -1.40
CA LEU A 27 4.78 -6.82 -1.06
C LEU A 27 4.83 -6.64 0.46
N ASP A 28 6.00 -6.83 1.05
CA ASP A 28 6.31 -6.41 2.41
C ASP A 28 7.71 -5.79 2.39
N ARG A 29 7.79 -4.47 2.48
CA ARG A 29 9.07 -3.76 2.33
C ARG A 29 9.13 -2.44 3.07
N ASP A 30 10.37 -2.03 3.27
CA ASP A 30 10.73 -0.71 3.75
C ASP A 30 10.80 0.31 2.58
N PHE A 31 10.32 1.51 2.87
CA PHE A 31 10.49 2.74 2.10
C PHE A 31 11.32 3.71 2.94
N GLU A 32 12.51 4.03 2.44
CA GLU A 32 13.40 5.03 3.01
C GLU A 32 13.00 6.43 2.50
N ASP A 33 13.51 7.47 3.15
CA ASP A 33 13.37 8.88 2.73
C ASP A 33 11.92 9.41 2.58
N MET A 34 10.96 8.83 3.30
CA MET A 34 9.55 9.24 3.22
C MET A 34 9.27 10.49 4.06
N PRO A 35 8.35 11.39 3.64
CA PRO A 35 7.99 12.55 4.44
C PRO A 35 7.46 12.18 5.83
N LYS A 36 7.81 12.97 6.85
CA LYS A 36 7.20 12.81 8.18
C LYS A 36 5.73 13.20 8.26
N ASN A 37 5.26 14.01 7.33
CA ASN A 37 3.84 14.34 7.23
C ASN A 37 3.08 13.11 6.76
N TYR A 38 2.13 12.65 7.58
CA TYR A 38 1.33 11.46 7.30
C TYR A 38 0.55 11.55 5.98
N GLY A 39 -0.03 12.71 5.67
CA GLY A 39 -0.83 12.92 4.46
C GLY A 39 0.04 12.87 3.20
N GLU A 40 1.15 13.60 3.19
CA GLU A 40 2.12 13.57 2.07
C GLU A 40 2.68 12.17 1.85
N ARG A 41 3.05 11.48 2.94
CA ARG A 41 3.57 10.12 2.87
C ARG A 41 2.56 9.13 2.31
N THR A 42 1.32 9.20 2.80
CA THR A 42 0.23 8.32 2.35
C THR A 42 -0.10 8.56 0.88
N ALA A 43 -0.06 9.82 0.41
CA ALA A 43 -0.24 10.14 -1.00
C ALA A 43 0.84 9.50 -1.88
N ILE A 44 2.13 9.62 -1.50
CA ILE A 44 3.24 8.99 -2.24
C ILE A 44 3.10 7.46 -2.28
N ILE A 45 2.72 6.84 -1.16
CA ILE A 45 2.53 5.37 -1.14
C ILE A 45 1.34 4.99 -2.02
N ASN A 46 0.22 5.71 -1.93
CA ASN A 46 -0.94 5.45 -2.79
C ASN A 46 -0.58 5.51 -4.28
N GLU A 47 0.12 6.56 -4.72
CA GLU A 47 0.56 6.68 -6.12
C GLU A 47 1.38 5.48 -6.58
N LYS A 48 2.36 5.04 -5.78
CA LYS A 48 3.16 3.84 -6.07
C LYS A 48 2.34 2.56 -6.09
N MET A 49 1.32 2.46 -5.23
CA MET A 49 0.48 1.27 -5.17
C MET A 49 -0.56 1.25 -6.29
N GLU A 50 -1.01 2.40 -6.79
CA GLU A 50 -1.83 2.49 -8.02
C GLU A 50 -1.04 1.99 -9.23
N GLU A 51 0.21 2.44 -9.42
CA GLU A 51 1.09 1.92 -10.49
C GLU A 51 1.25 0.40 -10.40
N LEU A 52 1.40 -0.13 -9.18
CA LEU A 52 1.50 -1.56 -8.94
C LEU A 52 0.18 -2.29 -9.23
N ALA A 53 -0.95 -1.71 -8.83
CA ALA A 53 -2.27 -2.25 -9.07
C ALA A 53 -2.57 -2.38 -10.57
N ASP A 54 -2.16 -1.38 -11.36
CA ASP A 54 -2.26 -1.41 -12.82
C ASP A 54 -1.40 -2.52 -13.43
N VAL A 55 -0.16 -2.70 -12.96
CA VAL A 55 0.73 -3.79 -13.43
C VAL A 55 0.13 -5.18 -13.17
N TYR A 56 -0.51 -5.36 -12.02
CA TYR A 56 -1.17 -6.61 -11.65
C TYR A 56 -2.61 -6.75 -12.17
N GLU A 57 -3.14 -5.71 -12.84
CA GLU A 57 -4.55 -5.62 -13.24
C GLU A 57 -5.51 -6.01 -12.10
N SER A 58 -5.24 -5.52 -10.88
CA SER A 58 -5.92 -5.99 -9.66
C SER A 58 -6.15 -4.88 -8.63
N ARG A 59 -7.07 -5.11 -7.70
CA ARG A 59 -7.27 -4.24 -6.53
C ARG A 59 -6.24 -4.60 -5.46
N LEU A 60 -5.58 -3.60 -4.88
CA LEU A 60 -4.62 -3.81 -3.80
C LEU A 60 -5.13 -3.18 -2.50
N ARG A 61 -4.80 -3.82 -1.37
CA ARG A 61 -4.91 -3.26 -0.03
C ARG A 61 -3.53 -3.12 0.56
N TRP A 62 -3.13 -1.93 0.97
CA TRP A 62 -1.88 -1.71 1.67
C TRP A 62 -2.08 -1.09 3.06
N ASN A 63 -1.18 -1.46 3.98
CA ASN A 63 -1.14 -0.97 5.36
C ASN A 63 0.28 -0.61 5.74
N TYR A 64 0.45 0.40 6.61
CA TYR A 64 1.67 0.47 7.41
C TYR A 64 1.81 -0.82 8.22
N TYR A 65 3.03 -1.33 8.36
CA TYR A 65 3.29 -2.57 9.10
C TYR A 65 2.71 -2.49 10.52
N GLY A 66 1.91 -3.48 10.91
CA GLY A 66 1.21 -3.52 12.20
C GLY A 66 -0.03 -2.63 12.31
N SER A 67 -0.45 -1.94 11.23
CA SER A 67 -1.68 -1.15 11.17
C SER A 67 -2.82 -1.91 10.47
N LEU A 68 -4.05 -1.67 10.91
CA LEU A 68 -5.28 -2.23 10.34
C LEU A 68 -6.13 -1.17 9.59
N GLN A 69 -5.53 -0.06 9.16
CA GLN A 69 -6.27 1.04 8.52
C GLN A 69 -6.98 0.66 7.21
N GLY A 70 -6.37 -0.17 6.38
CA GLY A 70 -6.86 -0.59 5.07
C GLY A 70 -6.89 0.57 4.07
N ASN A 71 -5.77 0.82 3.38
CA ASN A 71 -5.76 1.72 2.22
C ASN A 71 -5.95 0.89 0.95
N TYR A 72 -6.84 1.32 0.06
CA TYR A 72 -7.24 0.55 -1.12
C TYR A 72 -6.99 1.35 -2.40
N VAL A 73 -6.46 0.68 -3.42
CA VAL A 73 -6.11 1.24 -4.74
C VAL A 73 -6.45 0.24 -5.84
N GLY A 74 -6.43 0.69 -7.10
CA GLY A 74 -6.70 -0.13 -8.28
C GLY A 74 -8.14 -0.06 -8.77
N VAL A 75 -8.32 -0.48 -10.02
CA VAL A 75 -9.53 -0.19 -10.80
C VAL A 75 -10.74 -1.02 -10.32
N ARG A 76 -11.85 -0.32 -10.07
CA ARG A 76 -13.20 -0.89 -10.07
C ARG A 76 -13.62 -1.10 -11.53
N TYR A 77 -13.72 -2.34 -11.98
CA TYR A 77 -14.55 -2.69 -13.13
C TYR A 77 -15.85 -3.32 -12.64
#